data_AF-A0A4Q4VXD5-F1
#
_entry.id   AF-A0A4Q4VXD5-F1
#
_cell.length_a   1.000
_cell.length_b   1.000
_cell.length_c   1.000
_cell.angle_alpha   90.00
_cell.angle_beta   90.00
_cell.angle_gamma   90.00
#
_symmetry.space_group_name_H-M   'P 1'
#
loop_
_entity.id
_entity.type
_entity.pdbx_description
1 polymer ?
#
loop_
_entity_poly.entity_id
_entity_poly.type
_entity_poly.pdbx_seq_one_letter_code
_entity_poly.pdbx_strand_id
1 'polypeptide(L)'
;MENGPTEGYRPRNPQPPPRQTPMYEDFEAEGQPGTQFSLMRAFGVGQYPRRREPARSDGQTSGLQRENAKLRDTNRQLRQQVDSLQSRLDNMEQSLASQEAQIVRAQAYVFENMNSDTWASGDDNTIRGEIEKLQSRIKSWAKKNAIDEMSSLERLDSDESATFLEFLANVARLDRTDLSNPQRALAHLTTTLMNKKSPMMCLQALLAYHVYSGIIERPFFALDSDDGTLQSVYRELKRVNEKEAHAWRSKIFQLLVKNNADAKPVDPANRYGTAQVSTCRNLAEDFYTGPAAALIKRGETEDEANRTLQDLDSITQYAGGLSSRLWSRRTALEVKGLPELMAKPFTIRSGIMNAHALHRLFSEADDSCDGRLVSIVVHPAVIGFGGGIEEDNAPPRVWMKAEVWLGEPPVPGTQ
;
A
#
# COMPACT_ATOMS: atom_id res chain seq x y z
N MET A 1 1.58 31.01 43.26
CA MET A 1 2.22 29.69 43.08
C MET A 1 2.33 29.48 41.57
N GLU A 2 3.20 30.13 40.80
CA GLU A 2 4.66 30.35 40.92
C GLU A 2 5.43 29.10 41.32
N ASN A 3 5.99 28.46 40.29
CA ASN A 3 7.11 27.51 40.17
C ASN A 3 6.92 26.89 38.77
N GLY A 4 7.78 26.96 37.76
CA GLY A 4 9.21 27.21 37.56
C GLY A 4 9.54 26.49 36.23
N PRO A 5 10.40 27.02 35.34
CA PRO A 5 10.50 26.53 33.97
C PRO A 5 11.40 25.28 33.89
N THR A 6 10.87 24.19 33.33
CA THR A 6 11.66 23.00 33.00
C THR A 6 12.51 23.23 31.75
N GLU A 7 13.80 22.98 31.93
CA GLU A 7 14.89 23.16 30.98
C GLU A 7 14.74 22.37 29.67
N GLY A 8 15.34 22.93 28.61
CA GLY A 8 15.28 22.42 27.26
C GLY A 8 16.05 21.12 27.07
N TYR A 9 15.32 20.09 26.62
CA TYR A 9 15.89 18.88 26.06
C TYR A 9 16.23 19.11 24.57
N ARG A 10 17.52 19.29 24.26
CA ARG A 10 18.03 19.17 22.88
C ARG A 10 18.11 17.67 22.52
N PRO A 11 17.48 17.21 21.43
CA PRO A 11 17.76 15.87 20.92
C PRO A 11 19.18 15.83 20.35
N ARG A 12 19.99 14.91 20.90
CA ARG A 12 21.31 14.55 20.37
C ARG A 12 21.14 13.95 18.97
N ASN A 13 21.91 14.44 18.00
CA ASN A 13 22.09 13.78 16.70
C ASN A 13 22.54 12.32 16.92
N PRO A 14 21.94 11.34 16.24
CA PRO A 14 22.45 9.98 16.26
C PRO A 14 23.80 9.94 15.53
N GLN A 15 24.85 9.56 16.25
CA GLN A 15 26.14 9.18 15.67
C GLN A 15 25.94 7.93 14.78
N PRO A 16 26.61 7.85 13.62
CA PRO A 16 26.64 6.63 12.84
C PRO A 16 27.42 5.53 13.59
N PRO A 17 27.06 4.24 13.39
CA PRO A 17 27.74 3.13 14.05
C PRO A 17 29.21 3.03 13.62
N PRO A 18 30.12 2.59 14.51
CA PRO A 18 31.52 2.39 14.16
C PRO A 18 31.65 1.24 13.16
N ARG A 19 32.48 1.46 12.13
CA ARG A 19 32.92 0.42 11.20
C ARG A 19 33.59 -0.69 12.01
N GLN A 20 33.07 -1.92 11.89
CA GLN A 20 33.74 -3.12 12.37
C GLN A 20 34.93 -3.40 11.45
N THR A 21 36.13 -3.10 11.93
CA THR A 21 37.38 -3.66 11.43
C THR A 21 37.51 -5.10 11.95
N PRO A 22 37.82 -6.10 11.11
CA PRO A 22 38.32 -7.37 11.63
C PRO A 22 39.77 -7.18 12.11
N MET A 23 39.94 -7.19 13.43
CA MET A 23 41.21 -7.44 14.10
C MET A 23 41.33 -8.96 14.31
N TYR A 24 42.36 -9.56 13.73
CA TYR A 24 43.16 -10.63 14.33
C TYR A 24 44.60 -10.17 14.10
N GLU A 25 45.17 -9.45 15.07
CA GLU A 25 46.05 -10.01 16.10
C GLU A 25 47.26 -10.75 15.50
N ASP A 26 48.23 -9.95 15.06
CA ASP A 26 49.64 -10.29 15.19
C ASP A 26 50.00 -10.25 16.68
N PHE A 27 50.51 -11.37 17.20
CA PHE A 27 51.41 -11.36 18.34
C PHE A 27 52.50 -12.42 18.18
N GLU A 28 53.72 -11.90 18.33
CA GLU A 28 55.01 -12.51 18.63
C GLU A 28 54.90 -13.44 19.87
N ALA A 29 55.83 -14.30 20.30
CA ALA A 29 57.28 -14.48 20.19
C ALA A 29 57.57 -15.96 20.54
N GLU A 30 58.73 -16.57 20.33
CA GLU A 30 59.97 -16.53 21.15
C GLU A 30 60.92 -17.55 20.47
N GLY A 31 62.25 -17.46 20.43
CA GLY A 31 63.21 -16.56 21.03
C GLY A 31 64.60 -16.80 20.44
N GLN A 32 65.41 -15.74 20.47
CA GLN A 32 66.89 -15.72 20.33
C GLN A 32 67.56 -16.43 21.57
N PRO A 33 68.91 -16.55 21.74
CA PRO A 33 70.02 -15.85 21.07
C PRO A 33 71.29 -16.70 20.80
N GLY A 34 72.29 -16.12 20.11
CA GLY A 34 73.58 -16.77 19.88
C GLY A 34 74.62 -15.89 19.20
N THR A 35 75.15 -14.96 19.98
CA THR A 35 76.20 -13.95 19.74
C THR A 35 77.49 -14.44 19.06
N GLN A 36 78.03 -13.59 18.17
CA GLN A 36 79.45 -13.34 17.81
C GLN A 36 80.49 -14.47 17.81
N PHE A 37 81.28 -14.57 16.73
CA PHE A 37 82.71 -14.21 16.75
C PHE A 37 83.28 -14.21 15.32
N SER A 38 83.79 -13.06 14.90
CA SER A 38 84.72 -12.94 13.79
C SER A 38 86.12 -12.82 14.40
N LEU A 39 87.04 -13.71 14.04
CA LEU A 39 88.47 -13.55 14.35
C LEU A 39 89.33 -14.27 13.30
N MET A 40 90.20 -13.48 12.68
CA MET A 40 91.27 -13.93 11.79
C MET A 40 92.31 -14.81 12.50
N ARG A 41 93.09 -15.50 11.64
CA ARG A 41 94.51 -15.91 11.73
C ARG A 41 94.84 -17.38 12.06
N ALA A 42 95.29 -18.05 11.00
CA ALA A 42 96.68 -18.49 10.77
C ALA A 42 97.24 -19.77 11.45
N PHE A 43 97.78 -20.62 10.55
CA PHE A 43 98.75 -21.71 10.69
C PHE A 43 98.43 -22.93 11.56
N GLY A 44 98.56 -24.12 10.95
CA GLY A 44 98.63 -25.38 11.68
C GLY A 44 98.42 -26.60 10.78
N VAL A 45 99.52 -27.10 10.20
CA VAL A 45 99.62 -28.38 9.50
C VAL A 45 99.21 -29.52 10.44
N GLY A 46 98.33 -30.42 9.99
CA GLY A 46 97.98 -31.64 10.70
C GLY A 46 97.29 -32.64 9.79
N GLN A 47 98.05 -33.61 9.28
CA GLN A 47 97.55 -34.78 8.56
C GLN A 47 96.90 -35.80 9.52
N TYR A 48 96.10 -36.69 8.92
CA TYR A 48 95.55 -37.99 9.39
C TYR A 48 94.15 -37.99 10.01
N PRO A 49 93.39 -39.10 9.89
CA PRO A 49 93.24 -40.00 8.74
C PRO A 49 91.75 -40.26 8.39
N ARG A 50 91.53 -40.77 7.17
CA ARG A 50 90.26 -41.34 6.68
C ARG A 50 89.56 -42.19 7.74
N ARG A 51 88.40 -41.74 8.21
CA ARG A 51 87.42 -42.59 8.91
C ARG A 51 86.30 -42.94 7.93
N ARG A 52 86.16 -44.24 7.70
CA ARG A 52 85.14 -44.86 6.82
C ARG A 52 83.74 -44.44 7.27
N GLU A 53 82.99 -43.82 6.37
CA GLU A 53 81.53 -43.76 6.43
C GLU A 53 80.96 -45.18 6.21
N PRO A 54 80.04 -45.67 7.06
CA PRO A 54 79.18 -46.77 6.68
C PRO A 54 78.09 -46.24 5.75
N ALA A 55 78.25 -46.49 4.46
CA ALA A 55 77.17 -46.40 3.49
C ALA A 55 76.11 -47.48 3.78
N ARG A 56 74.84 -47.06 3.95
CA ARG A 56 73.62 -47.69 3.40
C ARG A 56 72.35 -47.15 4.10
N SER A 57 71.82 -46.04 3.60
CA SER A 57 70.35 -45.81 3.54
C SER A 57 69.91 -45.11 2.24
N ASP A 58 70.70 -45.27 1.16
CA ASP A 58 70.50 -44.60 -0.14
C ASP A 58 69.15 -44.93 -0.82
N GLY A 59 68.45 -45.99 -0.37
CA GLY A 59 67.11 -46.33 -0.82
C GLY A 59 65.99 -45.48 -0.19
N GLN A 60 66.11 -45.13 1.10
CA GLN A 60 65.09 -44.34 1.81
C GLN A 60 65.22 -42.85 1.51
N THR A 61 66.44 -42.33 1.39
CA THR A 61 66.69 -40.92 1.06
C THR A 61 66.26 -40.57 -0.36
N SER A 62 66.47 -41.48 -1.32
CA SER A 62 66.03 -41.30 -2.73
C SER A 62 64.50 -41.35 -2.88
N GLY A 63 63.81 -42.22 -2.12
CA GLY A 63 62.35 -42.27 -2.06
C GLY A 63 61.74 -40.99 -1.47
N LEU A 64 62.27 -40.54 -0.33
CA LEU A 64 61.85 -39.31 0.35
C LEU A 64 62.14 -38.05 -0.47
N GLN A 65 63.23 -38.02 -1.24
CA GLN A 65 63.54 -36.90 -2.15
C GLN A 65 62.55 -36.82 -3.31
N ARG A 66 62.15 -37.97 -3.89
CA ARG A 66 61.11 -38.02 -4.92
C ARG A 66 59.74 -37.62 -4.40
N GLU A 67 59.41 -38.04 -3.18
CA GLU A 67 58.15 -37.66 -2.52
C GLU A 67 58.13 -36.17 -2.17
N ASN A 68 59.23 -35.61 -1.65
CA ASN A 68 59.37 -34.17 -1.44
C ASN A 68 59.27 -33.35 -2.74
N ALA A 69 59.81 -33.85 -3.84
CA ALA A 69 59.65 -33.20 -5.14
C ALA A 69 58.17 -33.17 -5.57
N LYS A 70 57.45 -34.29 -5.45
CA LYS A 70 56.01 -34.36 -5.73
C LYS A 70 55.18 -33.46 -4.82
N LEU A 71 55.52 -33.38 -3.53
CA LEU A 71 54.84 -32.51 -2.56
C LEU A 71 55.08 -31.02 -2.83
N ARG A 72 56.25 -30.66 -3.37
CA ARG A 72 56.55 -29.30 -3.81
C ARG A 72 55.76 -28.92 -5.06
N ASP A 73 55.65 -29.84 -6.02
CA ASP A 73 54.87 -29.62 -7.25
C ASP A 73 53.38 -29.49 -6.95
N THR A 74 52.84 -30.34 -6.07
CA THR A 74 51.43 -30.24 -5.61
C THR A 74 51.18 -28.98 -4.80
N ASN A 75 52.09 -28.58 -3.89
CA ASN A 75 51.97 -27.29 -3.20
C ASN A 75 52.00 -26.11 -4.17
N ARG A 76 52.81 -26.17 -5.22
CA ARG A 76 52.85 -25.14 -6.25
C ARG A 76 51.54 -25.06 -7.03
N GLN A 77 50.97 -26.21 -7.39
CA GLN A 77 49.67 -26.28 -8.07
C GLN A 77 48.52 -25.77 -7.18
N LEU A 78 48.50 -26.16 -5.91
CA LEU A 78 47.48 -25.70 -4.96
C LEU A 78 47.58 -24.19 -4.73
N ARG A 79 48.79 -23.62 -4.61
CA ARG A 79 48.97 -22.17 -4.52
C ARG A 79 48.46 -21.44 -5.76
N GLN A 80 48.78 -21.95 -6.96
CA GLN A 80 48.24 -21.41 -8.21
C GLN A 80 46.71 -21.48 -8.27
N GLN A 81 46.12 -22.56 -7.76
CA GLN A 81 44.66 -22.68 -7.68
C GLN A 81 44.06 -21.70 -6.68
N VAL A 82 44.66 -21.54 -5.50
CA VAL A 82 44.23 -20.55 -4.49
C VAL A 82 44.31 -19.15 -5.08
N ASP A 83 45.42 -18.77 -5.71
CA ASP A 83 45.58 -17.44 -6.33
C ASP A 83 44.54 -17.21 -7.45
N SER A 84 44.24 -18.26 -8.23
CA SER A 84 43.22 -18.19 -9.29
C SER A 84 41.80 -18.05 -8.75
N LEU A 85 41.49 -18.73 -7.63
CA LEU A 85 40.19 -18.67 -6.98
C LEU A 85 40.01 -17.33 -6.26
N GLN A 86 41.06 -16.83 -5.61
CA GLN A 86 41.07 -15.50 -4.99
C GLN A 86 40.80 -14.42 -6.04
N SER A 87 41.49 -14.47 -7.18
CA SER A 87 41.26 -13.54 -8.29
C SER A 87 39.83 -13.61 -8.84
N ARG A 88 39.22 -14.80 -8.84
CA ARG A 88 37.82 -14.97 -9.27
C ARG A 88 36.84 -14.42 -8.24
N LEU A 89 37.10 -14.59 -6.94
CA LEU A 89 36.30 -14.00 -5.87
C LEU A 89 36.34 -12.48 -5.93
N ASP A 90 37.54 -11.89 -6.05
CA ASP A 90 37.70 -10.44 -6.16
C ASP A 90 36.96 -9.87 -7.39
N ASN A 91 37.04 -10.56 -8.53
CA ASN A 91 36.30 -10.18 -9.74
C ASN A 91 34.77 -10.28 -9.55
N MET A 92 34.30 -11.31 -8.84
CA MET A 92 32.88 -11.46 -8.54
C MET A 92 32.38 -10.39 -7.56
N GLU A 93 33.15 -10.09 -6.51
CA GLU A 93 32.81 -9.02 -5.57
C GLU A 93 32.78 -7.65 -6.23
N GLN A 94 33.75 -7.35 -7.10
CA GLN A 94 33.74 -6.13 -7.91
C GLN A 94 32.53 -6.09 -8.86
N SER A 95 32.17 -7.23 -9.46
CA SER A 95 31.00 -7.30 -10.33
C SER A 95 29.70 -7.08 -9.57
N LEU A 96 29.56 -7.62 -8.36
CA LEU A 96 28.40 -7.41 -7.49
C LEU A 96 28.29 -5.94 -7.08
N ALA A 97 29.37 -5.32 -6.60
CA ALA A 97 29.39 -3.91 -6.24
C ALA A 97 29.05 -3.01 -7.45
N SER A 98 29.55 -3.36 -8.63
CA SER A 98 29.21 -2.71 -9.90
C SER A 98 27.71 -2.80 -10.21
N GLN A 99 27.13 -4.00 -10.08
CA GLN A 99 25.70 -4.21 -10.34
C GLN A 99 24.82 -3.48 -9.33
N GLU A 100 25.16 -3.53 -8.05
CA GLU A 100 24.46 -2.78 -7.00
C GLU A 100 24.49 -1.27 -7.27
N ALA A 101 25.65 -0.72 -7.65
CA ALA A 101 25.77 0.69 -8.00
C ALA A 101 24.94 1.05 -9.24
N GLN A 102 24.85 0.15 -10.23
CA GLN A 102 23.98 0.34 -11.40
C GLN A 102 22.50 0.29 -11.02
N ILE A 103 22.09 -0.62 -10.13
CA ILE A 103 20.72 -0.72 -9.64
C ILE A 103 20.34 0.57 -8.89
N VAL A 104 21.20 1.04 -7.97
CA VAL A 104 20.95 2.28 -7.23
C VAL A 104 20.84 3.48 -8.17
N ARG A 105 21.72 3.59 -9.17
CA ARG A 105 21.66 4.67 -10.18
C ARG A 105 20.41 4.58 -11.05
N ALA A 106 20.04 3.38 -11.49
CA ALA A 106 18.82 3.17 -12.28
C ALA A 106 17.57 3.51 -11.46
N GLN A 107 17.51 3.09 -10.19
CA GLN A 107 16.44 3.45 -9.27
C GLN A 107 16.38 4.96 -9.05
N ALA A 108 17.50 5.61 -8.76
CA ALA A 108 17.57 7.06 -8.58
C ALA A 108 17.12 7.82 -9.84
N TYR A 109 17.58 7.41 -11.01
CA TYR A 109 17.17 7.98 -12.30
C TYR A 109 15.67 7.82 -12.57
N VAL A 110 15.11 6.66 -12.23
CA VAL A 110 13.66 6.42 -12.31
C VAL A 110 12.91 7.34 -11.34
N PHE A 111 13.37 7.47 -10.10
CA PHE A 111 12.73 8.33 -9.10
C PHE A 111 12.86 9.84 -9.38
N GLU A 112 13.92 10.28 -10.04
CA GLU A 112 14.12 11.68 -10.45
C GLU A 112 13.19 12.06 -11.62
N ASN A 113 13.05 11.17 -12.60
CA ASN A 113 12.19 11.39 -13.77
C ASN A 113 10.69 11.18 -13.47
N MET A 114 10.35 10.51 -12.37
CA MET A 114 8.99 10.33 -11.84
C MET A 114 8.41 11.59 -11.16
N ASN A 115 9.17 12.69 -11.08
CA ASN A 115 8.73 13.92 -10.42
C ASN A 115 7.69 14.74 -11.21
N SER A 116 7.29 14.32 -12.42
CA SER A 116 6.21 14.98 -13.18
C SER A 116 4.86 14.33 -12.86
N ASP A 117 3.92 15.12 -12.33
CA ASP A 117 2.52 14.69 -12.08
C ASP A 117 1.74 14.37 -13.37
N THR A 118 2.36 14.55 -14.54
CA THR A 118 1.77 14.40 -15.88
C THR A 118 1.61 12.94 -16.33
N TRP A 119 2.18 11.97 -15.61
CA TRP A 119 2.52 10.68 -16.22
C TRP A 119 1.37 9.67 -16.39
N ALA A 120 0.18 9.87 -15.83
CA ALA A 120 -0.96 8.94 -16.07
C ALA A 120 -2.36 9.46 -15.70
N SER A 121 -2.48 10.57 -14.97
CA SER A 121 -3.67 10.78 -14.13
C SER A 121 -4.70 11.76 -14.69
N GLY A 122 -4.51 12.27 -15.91
CA GLY A 122 -5.39 13.27 -16.52
C GLY A 122 -5.44 14.59 -15.74
N ASP A 123 -6.02 15.61 -16.33
CA ASP A 123 -6.36 16.83 -15.60
C ASP A 123 -7.51 16.58 -14.62
N ASP A 124 -7.77 17.54 -13.73
CA ASP A 124 -8.85 17.40 -12.75
C ASP A 124 -10.22 17.19 -13.43
N ASN A 125 -10.46 17.72 -14.63
CA ASN A 125 -11.70 17.47 -15.38
C ASN A 125 -11.86 16.01 -15.77
N THR A 126 -10.78 15.39 -16.23
CA THR A 126 -10.75 13.95 -16.54
C THR A 126 -11.05 13.12 -15.30
N ILE A 127 -10.48 13.48 -14.14
CA ILE A 127 -10.80 12.80 -12.87
C ILE A 127 -12.28 12.91 -12.54
N ARG A 128 -12.87 14.12 -12.61
CA ARG A 128 -14.29 14.31 -12.34
C ARG A 128 -15.15 13.44 -13.25
N GLY A 129 -14.84 13.42 -14.56
CA GLY A 129 -15.55 12.58 -15.53
C GLY A 129 -15.44 11.08 -15.25
N GLU A 130 -14.30 10.57 -14.79
CA GLU A 130 -14.15 9.15 -14.42
C GLU A 130 -14.88 8.80 -13.12
N ILE A 131 -14.91 9.71 -12.14
CA ILE A 131 -15.68 9.54 -10.91
C ILE A 131 -17.20 9.57 -11.22
N GLU A 132 -17.67 10.47 -12.07
CA GLU A 132 -19.06 10.54 -12.52
C GLU A 132 -19.50 9.27 -13.27
N LYS A 133 -18.60 8.68 -14.08
CA LYS A 133 -18.83 7.38 -14.71
C LYS A 133 -18.97 6.28 -13.68
N LEU A 134 -18.13 6.26 -12.63
CA LEU A 134 -18.26 5.30 -11.52
C LEU A 134 -19.61 5.46 -10.81
N GLN A 135 -20.02 6.67 -10.46
CA GLN A 135 -21.34 6.94 -9.86
C GLN A 135 -22.48 6.42 -10.76
N SER A 136 -22.40 6.70 -12.06
CA SER A 136 -23.41 6.28 -13.03
C SER A 136 -23.52 4.76 -13.15
N ARG A 137 -22.39 4.03 -13.08
CA ARG A 137 -22.36 2.56 -13.07
C ARG A 137 -23.01 2.00 -11.80
N ILE A 138 -22.61 2.50 -10.62
CA ILE A 138 -23.17 2.09 -9.32
C ILE A 138 -24.69 2.32 -9.30
N LYS A 139 -25.14 3.50 -9.70
CA LYS A 139 -26.56 3.86 -9.78
C LYS A 139 -27.34 2.94 -10.72
N SER A 140 -26.79 2.67 -11.92
CA SER A 140 -27.44 1.82 -12.92
C SER A 140 -27.57 0.38 -12.43
N TRP A 141 -26.53 -0.14 -11.78
CA TRP A 141 -26.55 -1.47 -11.18
C TRP A 141 -27.55 -1.57 -10.04
N ALA A 142 -27.56 -0.61 -9.11
CA ALA A 142 -28.52 -0.60 -8.01
C ALA A 142 -29.98 -0.51 -8.52
N LYS A 143 -30.23 0.31 -9.55
CA LYS A 143 -31.55 0.41 -10.18
C LYS A 143 -32.03 -0.92 -10.79
N LYS A 144 -31.12 -1.70 -11.38
CA LYS A 144 -31.44 -2.99 -12.01
C LYS A 144 -31.66 -4.09 -10.96
N ASN A 145 -30.85 -4.11 -9.92
CA ASN A 145 -30.72 -5.26 -9.02
C ASN A 145 -31.35 -5.06 -7.63
N ALA A 146 -31.81 -3.87 -7.25
CA ALA A 146 -32.46 -3.67 -5.96
C ALA A 146 -33.85 -4.33 -5.89
N ILE A 147 -34.19 -4.86 -4.71
CA ILE A 147 -35.57 -5.30 -4.39
C ILE A 147 -36.58 -4.16 -4.57
N ASP A 148 -37.84 -4.51 -4.83
CA ASP A 148 -38.87 -3.52 -5.13
C ASP A 148 -39.42 -2.83 -3.87
N GLU A 149 -39.51 -3.55 -2.75
CA GLU A 149 -40.11 -3.04 -1.50
C GLU A 149 -39.31 -3.47 -0.25
N MET A 150 -39.18 -2.55 0.71
CA MET A 150 -38.51 -2.79 2.00
C MET A 150 -39.23 -3.81 2.89
N SER A 151 -40.52 -4.08 2.65
CA SER A 151 -41.29 -5.13 3.32
C SER A 151 -40.66 -6.52 3.16
N SER A 152 -39.88 -6.75 2.09
CA SER A 152 -39.17 -8.01 1.88
C SER A 152 -38.12 -8.32 2.96
N LEU A 153 -37.67 -7.30 3.70
CA LEU A 153 -36.70 -7.42 4.79
C LEU A 153 -37.29 -8.06 6.05
N GLU A 154 -38.63 -8.17 6.17
CA GLU A 154 -39.31 -8.86 7.28
C GLU A 154 -38.98 -10.36 7.34
N ARG A 155 -38.43 -10.92 6.27
CA ARG A 155 -38.05 -12.34 6.16
C ARG A 155 -36.67 -12.64 6.73
N LEU A 156 -35.86 -11.60 7.01
CA LEU A 156 -34.56 -11.78 7.62
C LEU A 156 -34.74 -12.26 9.06
N ASP A 157 -33.86 -13.16 9.49
CA ASP A 157 -33.81 -13.50 10.91
C ASP A 157 -33.20 -12.35 11.74
N SER A 158 -33.18 -12.53 13.07
CA SER A 158 -32.70 -11.48 13.98
C SER A 158 -31.20 -11.17 13.82
N ASP A 159 -30.39 -12.15 13.43
CA ASP A 159 -28.93 -12.01 13.31
C ASP A 159 -28.56 -11.38 11.96
N GLU A 160 -29.22 -11.84 10.88
CA GLU A 160 -29.16 -11.24 9.55
C GLU A 160 -29.61 -9.78 9.59
N SER A 161 -30.70 -9.48 10.31
CA SER A 161 -31.21 -8.12 10.49
C SER A 161 -30.21 -7.21 11.21
N ALA A 162 -29.61 -7.69 12.29
CA ALA A 162 -28.62 -6.93 13.04
C ALA A 162 -27.38 -6.62 12.20
N THR A 163 -26.85 -7.64 11.50
CA THR A 163 -25.67 -7.50 10.62
C THR A 163 -25.96 -6.56 9.45
N PHE A 164 -27.14 -6.66 8.84
CA PHE A 164 -27.58 -5.75 7.78
C PHE A 164 -27.67 -4.30 8.28
N LEU A 165 -28.29 -4.07 9.44
CA LEU A 165 -28.43 -2.73 9.99
C LEU A 165 -27.09 -2.14 10.40
N GLU A 166 -26.19 -2.92 10.99
CA GLU A 166 -24.83 -2.47 11.28
C GLU A 166 -24.11 -2.00 10.01
N PHE A 167 -24.22 -2.78 8.94
CA PHE A 167 -23.63 -2.39 7.65
C PHE A 167 -24.27 -1.12 7.08
N LEU A 168 -25.60 -1.01 7.15
CA LEU A 168 -26.36 0.14 6.68
C LEU A 168 -26.10 1.42 7.49
N ALA A 169 -25.73 1.31 8.76
CA ALA A 169 -25.37 2.43 9.63
C ALA A 169 -24.17 3.25 9.10
N ASN A 170 -23.34 2.66 8.23
CA ASN A 170 -22.24 3.38 7.59
C ASN A 170 -22.70 4.42 6.57
N VAL A 171 -23.92 4.29 6.04
CA VAL A 171 -24.43 5.13 4.95
C VAL A 171 -25.75 5.80 5.27
N ALA A 172 -26.55 5.23 6.17
CA ALA A 172 -27.83 5.75 6.60
C ALA A 172 -27.84 5.99 8.11
N ARG A 173 -28.50 7.07 8.52
CA ARG A 173 -28.87 7.27 9.91
C ARG A 173 -29.94 6.22 10.25
N LEU A 174 -29.78 5.55 11.40
CA LEU A 174 -30.76 4.57 11.89
C LEU A 174 -31.43 5.11 13.14
N ASP A 175 -32.71 4.77 13.32
CA ASP A 175 -33.36 4.95 14.61
C ASP A 175 -32.85 3.88 15.60
N ARG A 176 -32.16 4.34 16.65
CA ARG A 176 -31.45 3.46 17.59
C ARG A 176 -32.38 2.80 18.61
N THR A 177 -33.66 3.14 18.62
CA THR A 177 -34.60 2.62 19.62
C THR A 177 -35.05 1.19 19.36
N ASP A 178 -34.90 0.66 18.14
CA ASP A 178 -35.37 -0.70 17.78
C ASP A 178 -34.53 -1.30 16.64
N LEU A 179 -33.26 -1.64 16.92
CA LEU A 179 -32.33 -2.28 15.97
C LEU A 179 -32.67 -3.75 15.68
N SER A 180 -33.67 -4.33 16.36
CA SER A 180 -34.14 -5.70 16.10
C SER A 180 -35.04 -5.79 14.88
N ASN A 181 -35.61 -4.68 14.40
CA ASN A 181 -36.53 -4.68 13.27
C ASN A 181 -36.09 -3.66 12.19
N PRO A 182 -35.60 -4.14 11.02
CA PRO A 182 -35.14 -3.26 9.95
C PRO A 182 -36.19 -2.25 9.48
N GLN A 183 -37.46 -2.62 9.44
CA GLN A 183 -38.51 -1.73 8.95
C GLN A 183 -38.75 -0.55 9.90
N ARG A 184 -38.66 -0.78 11.21
CA ARG A 184 -38.78 0.28 12.23
C ARG A 184 -37.56 1.19 12.23
N ALA A 185 -36.36 0.61 12.22
CA ALA A 185 -35.11 1.36 12.15
C ALA A 185 -35.06 2.28 10.90
N LEU A 186 -35.72 1.86 9.81
CA LEU A 186 -35.76 2.55 8.52
C LEU A 186 -37.07 3.30 8.25
N ALA A 187 -38.00 3.39 9.21
CA ALA A 187 -39.32 3.99 8.99
C ALA A 187 -39.20 5.44 8.47
N HIS A 188 -38.24 6.20 9.02
CA HIS A 188 -37.95 7.58 8.60
C HIS A 188 -37.41 7.70 7.15
N LEU A 189 -36.98 6.59 6.53
CA LEU A 189 -36.57 6.55 5.12
C LEU A 189 -37.74 6.21 4.18
N THR A 190 -38.87 5.76 4.70
CA THR A 190 -40.08 5.45 3.92
C THR A 190 -41.00 6.66 3.72
N THR A 191 -40.41 7.84 3.49
CA THR A 191 -41.17 9.07 3.20
C THR A 191 -41.95 8.98 1.89
N THR A 192 -42.97 9.81 1.72
CA THR A 192 -43.79 9.87 0.48
C THR A 192 -42.95 10.11 -0.77
N LEU A 193 -41.84 10.87 -0.66
CA LEU A 193 -40.91 11.13 -1.76
C LEU A 193 -39.99 9.94 -2.08
N MET A 194 -39.71 9.08 -1.09
CA MET A 194 -38.71 8.01 -1.19
C MET A 194 -39.31 6.60 -1.30
N ASN A 195 -40.58 6.40 -0.95
CA ASN A 195 -41.21 5.09 -0.68
C ASN A 195 -40.81 3.96 -1.66
N LYS A 196 -41.02 4.13 -2.98
CA LYS A 196 -40.67 3.09 -3.97
C LYS A 196 -39.19 3.05 -4.39
N LYS A 197 -38.38 4.00 -3.92
CA LYS A 197 -36.96 4.15 -4.27
C LYS A 197 -36.04 3.86 -3.10
N SER A 198 -36.56 3.66 -1.89
CA SER A 198 -35.75 3.46 -0.70
C SER A 198 -34.83 2.23 -0.79
N PRO A 199 -35.25 1.05 -1.30
CA PRO A 199 -34.33 -0.08 -1.39
C PRO A 199 -33.20 0.19 -2.37
N MET A 200 -33.54 0.75 -3.54
CA MET A 200 -32.58 1.15 -4.57
C MET A 200 -31.55 2.16 -4.03
N MET A 201 -32.00 3.21 -3.33
CA MET A 201 -31.11 4.22 -2.77
C MET A 201 -30.20 3.65 -1.69
N CYS A 202 -30.72 2.78 -0.82
CA CYS A 202 -29.89 2.11 0.21
C CYS A 202 -28.86 1.17 -0.43
N LEU A 203 -29.25 0.39 -1.45
CA LEU A 203 -28.32 -0.48 -2.16
C LEU A 203 -27.25 0.33 -2.92
N GLN A 204 -27.65 1.44 -3.57
CA GLN A 204 -26.72 2.36 -4.22
C GLN A 204 -25.73 2.95 -3.22
N ALA A 205 -26.21 3.39 -2.05
CA ALA A 205 -25.40 3.97 -0.99
C ALA A 205 -24.40 2.95 -0.42
N LEU A 206 -24.86 1.74 -0.11
CA LEU A 206 -24.01 0.65 0.38
C LEU A 206 -22.93 0.27 -0.63
N LEU A 207 -23.29 0.12 -1.92
CA LEU A 207 -22.30 -0.19 -2.96
C LEU A 207 -21.30 0.96 -3.14
N ALA A 208 -21.76 2.21 -3.10
CA ALA A 208 -20.88 3.36 -3.12
C ALA A 208 -19.91 3.31 -1.93
N TYR A 209 -20.41 3.15 -0.71
CA TYR A 209 -19.57 3.05 0.48
C TYR A 209 -18.55 1.92 0.35
N HIS A 210 -18.96 0.72 -0.05
CA HIS A 210 -18.08 -0.44 -0.22
C HIS A 210 -16.96 -0.17 -1.22
N VAL A 211 -17.29 0.42 -2.38
CA VAL A 211 -16.30 0.76 -3.41
C VAL A 211 -15.39 1.91 -2.97
N TYR A 212 -15.95 2.98 -2.41
CA TYR A 212 -15.16 4.16 -2.07
C TYR A 212 -14.25 3.89 -0.86
N SER A 213 -14.75 3.27 0.21
CA SER A 213 -13.94 2.93 1.40
C SER A 213 -13.00 1.75 1.15
N GLY A 214 -13.43 0.75 0.37
CA GLY A 214 -12.65 -0.45 0.09
C GLY A 214 -11.56 -0.25 -0.96
N ILE A 215 -11.78 0.63 -1.96
CA ILE A 215 -10.92 0.76 -3.14
C ILE A 215 -10.38 2.18 -3.33
N ILE A 216 -11.26 3.19 -3.33
CA ILE A 216 -10.87 4.55 -3.71
C ILE A 216 -10.09 5.25 -2.60
N GLU A 217 -10.47 5.09 -1.34
CA GLU A 217 -9.84 5.71 -0.18
C GLU A 217 -8.54 5.01 0.24
N ARG A 218 -8.38 3.74 -0.13
CA ARG A 218 -7.24 2.91 0.26
C ARG A 218 -6.24 2.81 -0.89
N PRO A 219 -5.09 3.50 -0.85
CA PRO A 219 -4.11 3.43 -1.92
C PRO A 219 -3.70 1.98 -2.19
N PHE A 220 -3.22 1.25 -1.18
CA PHE A 220 -2.66 -0.10 -1.38
C PHE A 220 -3.67 -1.24 -1.26
N PHE A 221 -4.96 -1.00 -1.53
CA PHE A 221 -6.04 -1.98 -1.28
C PHE A 221 -5.78 -3.37 -1.88
N ALA A 222 -5.14 -3.43 -3.06
CA ALA A 222 -4.86 -4.67 -3.79
C ALA A 222 -3.68 -5.48 -3.23
N LEU A 223 -2.83 -4.89 -2.40
CA LEU A 223 -1.62 -5.52 -1.86
C LEU A 223 -1.74 -5.86 -0.37
N ASP A 224 -2.85 -5.45 0.24
CA ASP A 224 -2.99 -5.36 1.68
C ASP A 224 -4.08 -6.37 2.10
N SER A 225 -3.68 -7.51 2.67
CA SER A 225 -4.59 -8.30 3.52
C SER A 225 -4.68 -7.65 4.90
N ASP A 226 -5.88 -7.21 5.27
CA ASP A 226 -6.42 -6.69 6.55
C ASP A 226 -5.62 -5.70 7.43
N ASP A 227 -4.31 -5.51 7.24
CA ASP A 227 -3.50 -4.40 7.78
C ASP A 227 -2.11 -4.43 7.13
N GLY A 228 -2.10 -4.45 5.81
CA GLY A 228 -0.88 -4.65 5.06
C GLY A 228 0.19 -3.60 5.36
N THR A 229 1.41 -4.08 5.27
CA THR A 229 2.63 -3.35 5.64
C THR A 229 2.75 -2.00 4.92
N LEU A 230 2.30 -1.88 3.67
CA LEU A 230 2.41 -0.64 2.90
C LEU A 230 1.41 0.42 3.35
N GLN A 231 0.15 0.06 3.61
CA GLN A 231 -0.83 1.00 4.16
C GLN A 231 -0.42 1.46 5.56
N SER A 232 0.09 0.55 6.38
CA SER A 232 0.58 0.87 7.72
C SER A 232 1.79 1.82 7.68
N VAL A 233 2.79 1.53 6.83
CA VAL A 233 3.94 2.41 6.62
C VAL A 233 3.51 3.79 6.12
N TYR A 234 2.57 3.86 5.16
CA TYR A 234 2.03 5.12 4.70
C TYR A 234 1.36 5.93 5.82
N ARG A 235 0.56 5.26 6.65
CA ARG A 235 -0.13 5.90 7.79
C ARG A 235 0.86 6.48 8.80
N GLU A 236 1.93 5.76 9.11
CA GLU A 236 2.98 6.26 10.01
C GLU A 236 3.79 7.40 9.37
N LEU A 237 4.16 7.28 8.09
CA LEU A 237 4.83 8.36 7.37
C LEU A 237 3.96 9.63 7.35
N LYS A 238 2.65 9.49 7.14
CA LYS A 238 1.70 10.62 7.12
C LYS A 238 1.69 11.38 8.45
N ARG A 239 1.87 10.69 9.59
CA ARG A 239 1.94 11.31 10.92
C ARG A 239 3.22 12.11 11.15
N VAL A 240 4.34 11.67 10.57
CA VAL A 240 5.64 12.33 10.74
C VAL A 240 5.79 13.49 9.75
N ASN A 241 5.53 13.23 8.47
CA ASN A 241 5.63 14.20 7.40
C ASN A 241 4.65 13.84 6.28
N GLU A 242 3.49 14.50 6.28
CA GLU A 242 2.43 14.26 5.31
C GLU A 242 2.90 14.44 3.86
N LYS A 243 3.71 15.46 3.58
CA LYS A 243 4.20 15.76 2.22
C LYS A 243 5.10 14.65 1.69
N GLU A 244 6.05 14.19 2.50
CA GLU A 244 6.92 13.07 2.13
C GLU A 244 6.15 11.76 2.04
N ALA A 245 5.13 11.55 2.88
CA ALA A 245 4.26 10.38 2.79
C ALA A 245 3.53 10.31 1.44
N HIS A 246 2.94 11.42 0.99
CA HIS A 246 2.27 11.50 -0.32
C HIS A 246 3.24 11.27 -1.48
N ALA A 247 4.44 11.86 -1.40
CA ALA A 247 5.49 11.64 -2.39
C ALA A 247 5.97 10.19 -2.42
N TRP A 248 6.16 9.57 -1.25
CA TRP A 248 6.52 8.16 -1.11
C TRP A 248 5.43 7.27 -1.71
N ARG A 249 4.17 7.47 -1.31
CA ARG A 249 3.03 6.70 -1.82
C ARG A 249 2.95 6.77 -3.33
N SER A 250 2.97 7.98 -3.89
CA SER A 250 2.94 8.22 -5.34
C SER A 250 4.07 7.48 -6.05
N LYS A 251 5.30 7.57 -5.56
CA LYS A 251 6.47 6.89 -6.14
C LYS A 251 6.35 5.38 -6.10
N ILE A 252 5.94 4.81 -4.95
CA ILE A 252 5.70 3.37 -4.83
C ILE A 252 4.60 2.93 -5.81
N PHE A 253 3.50 3.68 -5.90
CA PHE A 253 2.43 3.40 -6.84
C PHE A 253 2.89 3.41 -8.29
N GLN A 254 3.67 4.41 -8.69
CA GLN A 254 4.21 4.49 -10.04
C GLN A 254 5.14 3.32 -10.34
N LEU A 255 5.94 2.84 -9.40
CA LEU A 255 6.74 1.61 -9.60
C LEU A 255 5.87 0.37 -9.77
N LEU A 256 4.84 0.22 -8.93
CA LEU A 256 3.91 -0.90 -8.98
C LEU A 256 3.11 -0.94 -10.29
N VAL A 257 2.73 0.22 -10.82
CA VAL A 257 1.92 0.37 -12.04
C VAL A 257 2.78 0.37 -13.31
N LYS A 258 3.97 0.98 -13.30
CA LYS A 258 4.87 1.08 -14.47
C LYS A 258 5.43 -0.27 -14.89
N ASN A 259 5.68 -1.17 -13.94
CA ASN A 259 6.03 -2.56 -14.25
C ASN A 259 4.93 -3.32 -15.01
N ASN A 260 3.73 -2.74 -15.15
CA ASN A 260 2.58 -3.39 -15.78
C ASN A 260 2.25 -2.82 -17.19
N ALA A 261 2.73 -1.62 -17.53
CA ALA A 261 2.42 -0.97 -18.81
C ALA A 261 3.23 -1.54 -19.99
N ASP A 262 4.47 -1.98 -19.73
CA ASP A 262 5.35 -2.59 -20.72
C ASP A 262 5.27 -4.14 -20.72
N ALA A 263 4.49 -4.72 -19.79
CA ALA A 263 4.34 -6.15 -19.63
C ALA A 263 3.22 -6.70 -20.52
N LYS A 264 3.48 -7.82 -21.22
CA LYS A 264 2.43 -8.55 -21.94
C LYS A 264 1.37 -9.04 -20.93
N PRO A 265 0.09 -9.21 -21.33
CA PRO A 265 -1.04 -9.50 -20.42
C PRO A 265 -0.94 -10.82 -19.61
N VAL A 266 0.09 -11.63 -19.84
CA VAL A 266 0.38 -12.89 -19.13
C VAL A 266 1.85 -12.90 -18.65
N ASP A 267 2.36 -11.74 -18.22
CA ASP A 267 3.68 -11.68 -17.62
C ASP A 267 3.57 -11.92 -16.10
N PRO A 268 4.20 -12.98 -15.53
CA PRO A 268 4.30 -13.17 -14.08
C PRO A 268 4.98 -12.00 -13.33
N ALA A 269 5.51 -11.00 -14.04
CA ALA A 269 5.98 -9.73 -13.50
C ALA A 269 4.85 -8.74 -13.12
N ASN A 270 3.62 -8.85 -13.65
CA ASN A 270 2.49 -7.96 -13.35
C ASN A 270 1.75 -8.35 -12.05
N ARG A 271 2.50 -8.46 -10.95
CA ARG A 271 1.96 -8.92 -9.66
C ARG A 271 0.87 -7.99 -9.11
N TYR A 272 1.03 -6.68 -9.29
CA TYR A 272 0.04 -5.71 -8.80
C TYR A 272 -1.28 -5.79 -9.58
N GLY A 273 -1.23 -5.86 -10.92
CA GLY A 273 -2.44 -5.98 -11.73
C GLY A 273 -3.21 -7.27 -11.45
N THR A 274 -2.50 -8.40 -11.29
CA THR A 274 -3.15 -9.66 -10.89
C THR A 274 -3.79 -9.56 -9.51
N ALA A 275 -3.07 -9.02 -8.52
CA ALA A 275 -3.58 -8.86 -7.16
C ALA A 275 -4.78 -7.88 -7.10
N GLN A 276 -4.74 -6.83 -7.91
CA GLN A 276 -5.85 -5.89 -8.08
C GLN A 276 -7.08 -6.59 -8.64
N VAL A 277 -6.93 -7.35 -9.73
CA VAL A 277 -8.05 -8.06 -10.34
C VAL A 277 -8.67 -9.05 -9.36
N SER A 278 -7.86 -9.83 -8.64
CA SER A 278 -8.38 -10.79 -7.64
C SER A 278 -9.04 -10.08 -6.46
N THR A 279 -8.45 -9.01 -5.94
CA THR A 279 -9.02 -8.26 -4.81
C THR A 279 -10.34 -7.58 -5.19
N CYS A 280 -10.42 -6.97 -6.36
CA CYS A 280 -11.66 -6.39 -6.88
C CYS A 280 -12.77 -7.44 -7.06
N ARG A 281 -12.41 -8.66 -7.50
CA ARG A 281 -13.36 -9.78 -7.60
C ARG A 281 -13.85 -10.21 -6.21
N ASN A 282 -12.94 -10.42 -5.27
CA ASN A 282 -13.31 -10.79 -3.89
C ASN A 282 -14.22 -9.73 -3.28
N LEU A 283 -13.90 -8.44 -3.44
CA LEU A 283 -14.75 -7.35 -2.96
C LEU A 283 -16.16 -7.36 -3.60
N ALA A 284 -16.28 -7.75 -4.87
CA ALA A 284 -17.58 -7.91 -5.51
C ALA A 284 -18.34 -9.11 -4.93
N GLU A 285 -17.68 -10.25 -4.73
CA GLU A 285 -18.26 -11.44 -4.11
C GLU A 285 -18.70 -11.19 -2.66
N ASP A 286 -17.86 -10.53 -1.85
CA ASP A 286 -18.15 -10.15 -0.47
C ASP A 286 -19.36 -9.22 -0.39
N PHE A 287 -19.50 -8.26 -1.31
CA PHE A 287 -20.67 -7.40 -1.34
C PHE A 287 -21.93 -8.16 -1.78
N TYR A 288 -21.81 -9.04 -2.77
CA TYR A 288 -22.94 -9.81 -3.30
C TYR A 288 -23.48 -10.84 -2.32
N THR A 289 -22.60 -11.48 -1.54
CA THR A 289 -22.93 -12.53 -0.57
C THR A 289 -23.08 -12.02 0.86
N GLY A 290 -22.55 -10.83 1.15
CA GLY A 290 -22.58 -10.21 2.47
C GLY A 290 -23.91 -9.55 2.83
N PRO A 291 -23.90 -8.62 3.81
CA PRO A 291 -25.14 -8.07 4.38
C PRO A 291 -26.00 -7.30 3.37
N ALA A 292 -25.39 -6.73 2.32
CA ALA A 292 -26.11 -6.05 1.25
C ALA A 292 -27.01 -6.99 0.42
N ALA A 293 -26.78 -8.30 0.47
CA ALA A 293 -27.60 -9.31 -0.20
C ALA A 293 -29.09 -9.20 0.15
N ALA A 294 -29.42 -8.70 1.34
CA ALA A 294 -30.78 -8.44 1.78
C ALA A 294 -31.54 -7.45 0.88
N LEU A 295 -30.83 -6.54 0.19
CA LEU A 295 -31.40 -5.56 -0.73
C LEU A 295 -31.26 -5.95 -2.21
N ILE A 296 -30.61 -7.08 -2.53
CA ILE A 296 -30.38 -7.54 -3.90
C ILE A 296 -31.49 -8.52 -4.29
N LYS A 297 -32.11 -8.29 -5.46
CA LYS A 297 -33.03 -9.25 -6.09
C LYS A 297 -32.28 -10.55 -6.34
N ARG A 298 -32.78 -11.65 -5.77
CA ARG A 298 -32.28 -12.99 -6.10
C ARG A 298 -32.70 -13.33 -7.53
N GLY A 299 -31.72 -13.66 -8.37
CA GLY A 299 -31.99 -14.15 -9.71
C GLY A 299 -32.82 -15.43 -9.64
N GLU A 300 -33.74 -15.61 -10.58
CA GLU A 300 -34.54 -16.84 -10.69
C GLU A 300 -33.70 -17.99 -11.24
N THR A 301 -32.63 -17.65 -11.97
CA THR A 301 -31.69 -18.58 -12.59
C THR A 301 -30.26 -18.31 -12.14
N GLU A 302 -29.42 -19.34 -12.20
CA GLU A 302 -27.98 -19.22 -11.95
C GLU A 302 -27.31 -18.24 -12.93
N ASP A 303 -27.78 -18.20 -14.18
CA ASP A 303 -27.30 -17.27 -15.21
C ASP A 303 -27.56 -15.80 -14.83
N GLU A 304 -28.71 -15.50 -14.23
CA GLU A 304 -29.03 -14.15 -13.76
C GLU A 304 -28.15 -13.75 -12.58
N ALA A 305 -27.97 -14.65 -11.61
CA ALA A 305 -27.08 -14.43 -10.48
C ALA A 305 -25.63 -14.16 -10.94
N ASN A 306 -25.13 -14.98 -11.88
CA ASN A 306 -23.80 -14.82 -12.47
C ASN A 306 -23.64 -13.50 -13.22
N ARG A 307 -24.67 -13.05 -13.95
CA ARG A 307 -24.65 -11.73 -14.62
C ARG A 307 -24.63 -10.58 -13.62
N THR A 308 -25.40 -10.66 -12.54
CA THR A 308 -25.41 -9.62 -11.49
C THR A 308 -24.04 -9.49 -10.83
N LEU A 309 -23.39 -10.63 -10.53
CA LEU A 309 -22.03 -10.66 -9.99
C LEU A 309 -21.01 -10.15 -11.01
N GLN A 310 -21.13 -10.51 -12.28
CA GLN A 310 -20.24 -10.02 -13.34
C GLN A 310 -20.36 -8.50 -13.55
N ASP A 311 -21.57 -7.95 -13.50
CA ASP A 311 -21.78 -6.50 -13.56
C ASP A 311 -21.12 -5.80 -12.36
N LEU A 312 -21.15 -6.43 -11.18
CA LEU A 312 -20.54 -5.92 -9.95
C LEU A 312 -19.00 -5.99 -10.01
N ASP A 313 -18.44 -7.10 -10.50
CA ASP A 313 -17.00 -7.24 -10.79
C ASP A 313 -16.57 -6.12 -11.76
N SER A 314 -17.33 -5.85 -12.82
CA SER A 314 -17.02 -4.74 -13.73
C SER A 314 -16.95 -3.37 -13.03
N ILE A 315 -17.77 -3.13 -12.02
CA ILE A 315 -17.75 -1.88 -11.22
C ILE A 315 -16.50 -1.82 -10.35
N THR A 316 -16.20 -2.90 -9.61
CA THR A 316 -15.03 -2.93 -8.71
C THR A 316 -13.72 -2.88 -9.50
N GLN A 317 -13.63 -3.53 -10.67
CA GLN A 317 -12.47 -3.43 -11.57
C GLN A 317 -12.30 -2.01 -12.11
N TYR A 318 -13.39 -1.35 -12.50
CA TYR A 318 -13.34 0.05 -12.95
C TYR A 318 -12.85 0.97 -11.83
N ALA A 319 -13.36 0.78 -10.60
CA ALA A 319 -12.90 1.50 -9.42
C ALA A 319 -11.43 1.23 -9.10
N GLY A 320 -10.96 -0.01 -9.25
CA GLY A 320 -9.56 -0.38 -9.07
C GLY A 320 -8.65 0.36 -10.05
N GLY A 321 -8.99 0.35 -11.34
CA GLY A 321 -8.26 1.10 -12.35
C GLY A 321 -8.24 2.61 -12.09
N LEU A 322 -9.37 3.17 -11.62
CA LEU A 322 -9.46 4.57 -11.21
C LEU A 322 -8.57 4.86 -9.99
N SER A 323 -8.62 4.02 -8.95
CA SER A 323 -7.80 4.13 -7.74
C SER A 323 -6.31 4.17 -8.07
N SER A 324 -5.84 3.26 -8.93
CA SER A 324 -4.44 3.25 -9.40
C SER A 324 -4.01 4.59 -10.02
N ARG A 325 -4.89 5.23 -10.81
CA ARG A 325 -4.59 6.54 -11.43
C ARG A 325 -4.61 7.69 -10.41
N LEU A 326 -5.54 7.67 -9.47
CA LEU A 326 -5.66 8.68 -8.42
C LEU A 326 -4.44 8.67 -7.51
N TRP A 327 -4.05 7.50 -7.02
CA TRP A 327 -2.97 7.35 -6.05
C TRP A 327 -1.55 7.43 -6.64
N SER A 328 -1.43 7.36 -7.97
CA SER A 328 -0.18 7.64 -8.69
C SER A 328 0.23 9.12 -8.65
N ARG A 329 -0.70 10.04 -8.35
CA ARG A 329 -0.42 11.49 -8.17
C ARG A 329 0.17 11.75 -6.79
N ARG A 330 0.72 12.94 -6.55
CA ARG A 330 1.05 13.41 -5.19
C ARG A 330 -0.14 13.96 -4.40
N THR A 331 -1.26 14.21 -5.07
CA THR A 331 -2.47 14.71 -4.42
C THR A 331 -2.93 13.75 -3.32
N ALA A 332 -3.19 14.28 -2.13
CA ALA A 332 -3.89 13.54 -1.09
C ALA A 332 -5.36 13.43 -1.47
N LEU A 333 -5.96 12.25 -1.29
CA LEU A 333 -7.39 12.04 -1.51
C LEU A 333 -8.05 11.77 -0.16
N GLU A 334 -9.20 12.39 0.07
CA GLU A 334 -10.11 12.07 1.17
C GLU A 334 -11.49 11.75 0.61
N VAL A 335 -12.10 10.71 1.18
CA VAL A 335 -13.50 10.37 0.98
C VAL A 335 -14.27 10.81 2.23
N LYS A 336 -15.38 11.53 2.07
CA LYS A 336 -16.24 11.93 3.20
C LYS A 336 -17.59 11.23 3.10
N GLY A 337 -17.86 10.34 4.04
CA GLY A 337 -19.08 9.53 4.14
C GLY A 337 -20.07 10.10 5.15
N LEU A 338 -20.94 9.25 5.68
CA LEU A 338 -21.93 9.67 6.67
C LEU A 338 -21.31 10.26 7.95
N PRO A 339 -20.27 9.66 8.58
CA PRO A 339 -19.72 10.15 9.84
C PRO A 339 -19.26 11.62 9.78
N GLU A 340 -18.64 12.02 8.69
CA GLU A 340 -18.13 13.39 8.50
C GLU A 340 -19.26 14.36 8.13
N LEU A 341 -20.24 13.90 7.34
CA LEU A 341 -21.30 14.75 6.77
C LEU A 341 -22.46 14.96 7.74
N MET A 342 -22.68 14.04 8.70
CA MET A 342 -23.75 14.18 9.70
C MET A 342 -23.45 15.21 10.78
N ALA A 343 -22.20 15.69 10.88
CA ALA A 343 -21.79 16.66 11.89
C ALA A 343 -22.42 18.06 11.71
N LYS A 344 -22.92 18.37 10.51
CA LYS A 344 -23.55 19.65 10.19
C LYS A 344 -24.85 19.46 9.40
N PRO A 345 -25.86 20.31 9.62
CA PRO A 345 -27.04 20.33 8.76
C PRO A 345 -26.68 20.63 7.31
N PHE A 346 -27.54 20.19 6.40
CA PHE A 346 -27.42 20.50 4.98
C PHE A 346 -27.59 22.00 4.72
N THR A 347 -26.90 22.48 3.70
CA THR A 347 -27.06 23.83 3.14
C THR A 347 -26.81 23.74 1.65
N ILE A 348 -27.64 24.35 0.81
CA ILE A 348 -27.49 24.39 -0.66
C ILE A 348 -26.14 24.98 -1.07
N ARG A 349 -25.61 25.90 -0.25
CA ARG A 349 -24.29 26.52 -0.42
C ARG A 349 -23.12 25.63 0.01
N SER A 350 -23.36 24.38 0.40
CA SER A 350 -22.31 23.46 0.79
C SER A 350 -21.33 23.22 -0.36
N GLY A 351 -20.04 23.43 -0.10
CA GLY A 351 -18.98 23.14 -1.05
C GLY A 351 -18.79 21.65 -1.31
N ILE A 352 -19.32 20.77 -0.44
CA ILE A 352 -19.03 19.33 -0.44
C ILE A 352 -20.26 18.43 -0.50
N MET A 353 -21.48 18.98 -0.45
CA MET A 353 -22.73 18.22 -0.49
C MET A 353 -23.69 18.78 -1.53
N ASN A 354 -24.45 17.90 -2.16
CA ASN A 354 -25.61 18.17 -3.00
C ASN A 354 -26.78 17.32 -2.51
N ALA A 355 -27.97 17.92 -2.44
CA ALA A 355 -29.18 17.14 -2.18
C ALA A 355 -29.48 16.22 -3.38
N HIS A 356 -29.98 15.01 -3.09
CA HIS A 356 -30.42 14.08 -4.11
C HIS A 356 -31.52 14.71 -4.98
N ALA A 357 -31.48 14.44 -6.29
CA ALA A 357 -32.34 15.11 -7.28
C ALA A 357 -33.86 14.99 -7.03
N LEU A 358 -34.29 14.00 -6.25
CA LEU A 358 -35.70 13.83 -5.86
C LEU A 358 -36.23 14.92 -4.92
N HIS A 359 -35.37 15.69 -4.26
CA HIS A 359 -35.78 16.88 -3.51
C HIS A 359 -36.23 18.03 -4.43
N ARG A 360 -35.96 17.93 -5.74
CA ARG A 360 -36.40 18.88 -6.78
C ARG A 360 -36.06 20.34 -6.44
N LEU A 361 -34.83 20.58 -5.99
CA LEU A 361 -34.32 21.94 -5.82
C LEU A 361 -34.15 22.55 -7.20
N PHE A 362 -35.03 23.48 -7.56
CA PHE A 362 -35.16 24.00 -8.94
C PHE A 362 -34.16 25.11 -9.26
N SER A 363 -33.44 25.61 -8.26
CA SER A 363 -32.38 26.60 -8.43
C SER A 363 -31.28 26.44 -7.38
N GLU A 364 -30.08 26.92 -7.67
CA GLU A 364 -28.96 26.96 -6.70
C GLU A 364 -29.19 27.92 -5.53
N ALA A 365 -30.27 28.70 -5.58
CA ALA A 365 -30.73 29.60 -4.51
C ALA A 365 -31.91 29.03 -3.72
N ASP A 366 -32.39 27.82 -4.05
CA ASP A 366 -33.49 27.16 -3.34
C ASP A 366 -32.99 26.58 -2.01
N ASP A 367 -33.23 27.32 -0.93
CA ASP A 367 -32.83 27.01 0.44
C ASP A 367 -33.91 26.23 1.22
N SER A 368 -34.96 25.74 0.54
CA SER A 368 -36.08 25.01 1.18
C SER A 368 -35.69 23.72 1.93
N CYS A 369 -34.47 23.23 1.66
CA CYS A 369 -33.89 22.06 2.29
C CYS A 369 -32.76 22.39 3.29
N ASP A 370 -32.41 23.66 3.46
CA ASP A 370 -31.36 24.09 4.39
C ASP A 370 -31.78 23.79 5.84
N GLY A 371 -30.80 23.44 6.68
CA GLY A 371 -31.03 23.07 8.08
C GLY A 371 -31.53 21.64 8.30
N ARG A 372 -31.87 20.90 7.23
CA ARG A 372 -32.26 19.49 7.35
C ARG A 372 -31.05 18.60 7.62
N LEU A 373 -31.27 17.53 8.35
CA LEU A 373 -30.23 16.55 8.66
C LEU A 373 -30.07 15.56 7.52
N VAL A 374 -28.83 15.11 7.30
CA VAL A 374 -28.53 14.03 6.36
C VAL A 374 -29.06 12.72 6.93
N SER A 375 -29.93 12.07 6.18
CA SER A 375 -30.47 10.75 6.49
C SER A 375 -29.72 9.63 5.77
N ILE A 376 -29.32 9.83 4.51
CA ILE A 376 -28.50 8.86 3.76
C ILE A 376 -27.43 9.61 2.96
N VAL A 377 -26.21 9.07 2.91
CA VAL A 377 -25.19 9.46 1.94
C VAL A 377 -25.24 8.46 0.78
N VAL A 378 -25.81 8.86 -0.35
CA VAL A 378 -25.99 8.01 -1.55
C VAL A 378 -24.67 7.85 -2.29
N HIS A 379 -23.90 8.92 -2.38
CA HIS A 379 -22.51 8.89 -2.81
C HIS A 379 -21.70 9.79 -1.86
N PRO A 380 -20.51 9.36 -1.42
CA PRO A 380 -19.65 10.18 -0.56
C PRO A 380 -19.10 11.38 -1.34
N ALA A 381 -18.43 12.32 -0.65
CA ALA A 381 -17.64 13.34 -1.32
C ALA A 381 -16.23 12.81 -1.60
N VAL A 382 -15.61 13.23 -2.71
CA VAL A 382 -14.20 12.94 -3.03
C VAL A 382 -13.47 14.26 -3.19
N ILE A 383 -12.44 14.46 -2.36
CA ILE A 383 -11.73 15.72 -2.24
C ILE A 383 -10.23 15.47 -2.41
N GLY A 384 -9.60 16.25 -3.27
CA GLY A 384 -8.15 16.27 -3.48
C GLY A 384 -7.49 17.44 -2.75
N PHE A 385 -6.36 17.19 -2.10
CA PHE A 385 -5.52 18.21 -1.46
C PHE A 385 -4.09 18.16 -2.01
N GLY A 386 -3.53 19.34 -2.31
CA GLY A 386 -2.18 19.47 -2.83
C GLY A 386 -2.00 18.87 -4.24
N GLY A 387 -0.93 19.25 -4.93
CA GLY A 387 -0.71 18.82 -6.31
C GLY A 387 0.61 19.25 -6.94
N GLY A 388 1.53 19.81 -6.14
CA GLY A 388 2.82 20.27 -6.63
C GLY A 388 3.69 20.82 -5.49
N ILE A 389 4.97 21.09 -5.80
CA ILE A 389 5.98 21.59 -4.84
C ILE A 389 5.58 22.95 -4.22
N GLU A 390 4.69 23.71 -4.89
CA GLU A 390 4.26 25.07 -4.53
C GLU A 390 2.79 25.18 -4.05
N GLU A 391 2.03 24.08 -4.00
CA GLU A 391 0.57 24.09 -3.76
C GLU A 391 0.15 23.76 -2.31
N ASP A 392 1.05 23.82 -1.33
CA ASP A 392 0.78 23.39 0.06
C ASP A 392 -0.34 24.22 0.76
N ASN A 393 -0.73 25.37 0.20
CA ASN A 393 -1.84 26.22 0.67
C ASN A 393 -3.00 26.32 -0.34
N ALA A 394 -3.04 25.49 -1.38
CA ALA A 394 -4.14 25.52 -2.34
C ALA A 394 -5.46 25.06 -1.67
N PRO A 395 -6.59 25.72 -1.98
CA PRO A 395 -7.87 25.29 -1.45
C PRO A 395 -8.19 23.85 -1.92
N PRO A 396 -8.93 23.07 -1.11
CA PRO A 396 -9.29 21.70 -1.46
C PRO A 396 -10.04 21.67 -2.78
N ARG A 397 -9.63 20.75 -3.67
CA ARG A 397 -10.28 20.53 -4.96
C ARG A 397 -11.36 19.48 -4.76
N VAL A 398 -12.61 19.91 -4.80
CA VAL A 398 -13.76 19.00 -4.74
C VAL A 398 -13.93 18.36 -6.11
N TRP A 399 -13.53 17.09 -6.22
CA TRP A 399 -13.72 16.32 -7.46
C TRP A 399 -15.14 15.77 -7.56
N MET A 400 -15.76 15.48 -6.42
CA MET A 400 -17.15 15.07 -6.35
C MET A 400 -17.76 15.55 -5.03
N LYS A 401 -18.90 16.23 -5.11
CA LYS A 401 -19.73 16.50 -3.93
C LYS A 401 -20.50 15.25 -3.54
N ALA A 402 -20.70 15.04 -2.25
CA ALA A 402 -21.57 13.99 -1.77
C ALA A 402 -23.00 14.19 -2.24
N GLU A 403 -23.67 13.13 -2.69
CA GLU A 403 -25.10 13.15 -2.95
C GLU A 403 -25.83 12.63 -1.70
N VAL A 404 -26.68 13.46 -1.10
CA VAL A 404 -27.30 13.16 0.19
C VAL A 404 -28.82 13.16 0.12
N TRP A 405 -29.44 12.21 0.82
CA TRP A 405 -30.85 12.23 1.13
C TRP A 405 -31.08 12.94 2.46
N LEU A 406 -31.96 13.93 2.46
CA LEU A 406 -32.31 14.74 3.63
C LEU A 406 -33.54 14.18 4.31
N GLY A 407 -33.49 14.12 5.64
CA GLY A 407 -34.62 13.74 6.48
C GLY A 407 -35.73 14.79 6.48
N GLU A 408 -36.79 14.49 7.22
CA GLU A 408 -37.86 15.46 7.45
C GLU A 408 -37.34 16.73 8.12
N PRO A 409 -37.93 17.90 7.82
CA PRO A 409 -37.52 19.14 8.45
C PRO A 409 -37.65 19.02 9.97
N PRO A 410 -36.69 19.58 10.75
CA PRO A 410 -36.79 19.58 12.19
C PRO A 410 -38.11 20.23 12.61
N VAL A 411 -38.87 19.57 13.48
CA VAL A 411 -40.13 20.10 14.01
C VAL A 411 -39.79 21.39 14.75
N PRO A 412 -40.39 22.55 14.41
CA PRO A 412 -40.09 23.80 15.10
C PRO A 412 -40.48 23.67 16.58
N GLY A 413 -39.48 23.69 17.47
CA GLY A 413 -39.69 23.72 18.93
C GLY A 413 -39.00 22.65 19.77
N THR A 414 -38.19 21.76 19.18
CA THR A 414 -37.34 20.83 19.95
C THR A 414 -35.87 21.20 19.76
N GLN A 415 -35.33 21.97 20.72
CA GLN A 415 -33.89 22.11 20.95
C GLN A 415 -33.45 21.17 22.04
#